data_AF-A0A0F7N388-F1
#
_entry.id   AF-A0A0F7N388-F1
#
_cell.length_a   1.000
_cell.length_b   1.000
_cell.length_c   1.000
_cell.angle_alpha   90.00
_cell.angle_beta   90.00
_cell.angle_gamma   90.00
#
_symmetry.space_group_name_H-M   'P 1'
#
loop_
_entity.id
_entity.type
_entity.pdbx_description
1 polymer ?
#
loop_
_entity_poly.entity_id
_entity_poly.type
_entity_poly.pdbx_seq_one_letter_code
_entity_poly.pdbx_strand_id
1 'polypeptide(L)' 'MDRKKTLRAGALAAGTALIMLMSSPAASALNRDDGDDPGPGLSVAETLGLFVLTPLVAFAVIAGLVVAAEKKKS' A
#
# COMPACT_ATOMS: atom_id res chain seq x y z
N MET A 1 -18.88 -44.80 10.49
CA MET A 1 -19.12 -43.40 10.05
C MET A 1 -20.07 -43.42 8.87
N ASP A 2 -21.09 -42.55 8.85
CA ASP A 2 -22.07 -42.53 7.76
C ASP A 2 -21.46 -41.99 6.46
N ARG A 3 -21.67 -42.70 5.34
CA ARG A 3 -21.24 -42.28 3.99
C ARG A 3 -21.71 -40.85 3.62
N LYS A 4 -22.88 -40.45 4.13
CA LYS A 4 -23.40 -39.08 3.94
C LYS A 4 -22.57 -38.03 4.70
N LYS A 5 -22.03 -38.38 5.87
CA LYS A 5 -21.17 -37.48 6.67
C LYS A 5 -19.79 -37.35 6.05
N THR A 6 -19.23 -38.43 5.50
CA THR A 6 -17.94 -38.39 4.80
C THR A 6 -18.02 -37.58 3.50
N LEU A 7 -19.10 -37.74 2.73
CA LEU A 7 -19.32 -36.95 1.51
C LEU A 7 -19.46 -35.45 1.82
N ARG A 8 -20.19 -35.09 2.89
CA ARG A 8 -20.34 -33.69 3.33
C ARG A 8 -19.02 -33.10 3.84
N ALA A 9 -18.25 -33.87 4.61
CA ALA A 9 -16.93 -33.43 5.08
C ALA A 9 -15.97 -33.20 3.91
N GLY A 10 -15.97 -34.08 2.91
CA GLY A 10 -15.17 -33.91 1.70
C GLY A 10 -15.57 -32.69 0.87
N ALA A 11 -16.87 -32.48 0.66
CA ALA A 11 -17.37 -31.31 -0.07
C ALA A 11 -17.03 -29.99 0.66
N LEU A 12 -17.14 -29.97 1.99
CA LEU A 12 -16.78 -28.80 2.80
C LEU A 12 -15.27 -28.53 2.73
N ALA A 13 -14.44 -29.56 2.92
CA ALA A 13 -12.99 -29.42 2.87
C ALA A 13 -12.51 -28.94 1.49
N ALA A 14 -13.04 -29.53 0.41
CA ALA A 14 -12.73 -29.12 -0.96
C ALA A 14 -13.21 -27.69 -1.25
N GLY A 15 -14.42 -27.33 -0.81
CA GLY A 15 -14.96 -25.97 -0.97
C GLY A 15 -14.14 -24.92 -0.23
N THR A 16 -13.78 -25.17 1.02
CA THR A 16 -12.93 -24.26 1.81
C THR A 16 -11.53 -24.15 1.22
N ALA A 17 -10.92 -25.27 0.82
CA ALA A 17 -9.61 -25.26 0.17
C ALA A 17 -9.63 -24.47 -1.15
N LEU A 18 -10.69 -24.62 -1.96
CA LEU A 18 -10.85 -23.85 -3.19
C LEU A 18 -10.99 -22.35 -2.91
N ILE A 19 -11.80 -21.95 -1.92
CA ILE A 19 -11.94 -20.53 -1.55
C ILE A 19 -10.60 -19.97 -1.07
N MET A 20 -9.88 -20.69 -0.21
CA MET A 20 -8.55 -20.26 0.24
C MET A 20 -7.55 -20.15 -0.92
N LEU A 21 -7.59 -21.10 -1.86
CA LEU A 21 -6.75 -21.04 -3.05
C LEU A 21 -7.07 -19.81 -3.89
N MET A 22 -8.35 -19.57 -4.19
CA MET A 22 -8.80 -18.41 -4.98
C MET A 22 -8.50 -17.05 -4.33
N SER A 23 -8.46 -16.99 -3.00
CA SER A 23 -8.08 -15.79 -2.25
C SER A 23 -6.56 -15.62 -2.07
N SER A 24 -5.76 -16.61 -2.48
CA SER A 24 -4.31 -16.55 -2.30
C SER A 24 -3.62 -15.73 -3.40
N PRO A 25 -2.50 -15.05 -3.10
CA PRO A 25 -1.70 -14.35 -4.12
C PRO A 25 -1.24 -15.27 -5.25
N ALA A 26 -0.98 -16.54 -4.95
CA ALA A 26 -0.56 -17.54 -5.94
C ALA A 26 -1.64 -17.81 -7.01
N ALA A 27 -2.93 -17.71 -6.67
CA ALA A 27 -4.01 -17.81 -7.66
C ALA A 27 -4.11 -16.58 -8.57
N SER A 28 -3.67 -15.41 -8.08
CA SER A 28 -3.65 -14.15 -8.84
C SER A 28 -2.34 -13.90 -9.61
N ALA A 29 -1.36 -14.79 -9.52
CA ALA A 29 -0.03 -14.65 -10.14
C ALA A 29 -0.02 -14.78 -11.68
N LEU A 30 -1.19 -14.89 -12.32
CA LEU A 30 -1.33 -14.92 -13.79
C LEU A 30 -1.30 -13.51 -14.40
N ASN A 31 -1.65 -12.49 -13.63
CA ASN A 31 -1.46 -11.10 -14.02
C ASN A 31 -0.16 -10.59 -13.40
N ARG A 32 0.71 -9.99 -14.22
CA ARG A 32 1.87 -9.23 -13.74
C ARG A 32 1.35 -8.18 -12.76
N ASP A 33 1.87 -8.14 -11.54
CA ASP A 33 1.52 -7.09 -10.59
C ASP A 33 2.19 -5.79 -11.08
N ASP A 34 1.45 -4.69 -11.16
CA ASP A 34 2.02 -3.39 -11.53
C ASP A 34 3.07 -2.91 -10.49
N GLY A 35 3.12 -3.55 -9.32
CA GLY A 35 4.21 -3.42 -8.36
C GLY A 35 5.52 -4.14 -8.73
N ASP A 36 5.50 -5.08 -9.68
CA ASP A 36 6.70 -5.83 -10.13
C ASP A 36 7.61 -4.99 -11.03
N ASP A 37 7.05 -4.01 -11.76
CA ASP A 37 7.81 -3.05 -12.57
C ASP A 37 7.55 -1.63 -12.05
N PRO A 38 8.38 -1.12 -11.14
CA PRO A 38 8.21 0.21 -10.57
C PRO A 38 8.49 1.34 -11.58
N GLY A 39 8.80 1.02 -12.84
CA GLY A 39 9.19 1.97 -13.86
C GLY A 39 10.57 2.59 -13.58
N PRO A 40 10.95 3.65 -14.31
CA PRO A 40 12.20 4.35 -14.05
C PRO A 40 12.14 5.02 -12.67
N GLY A 41 12.97 4.54 -11.74
CA GLY A 41 13.08 5.12 -10.40
C GLY A 41 13.58 6.57 -10.44
N LEU A 42 13.22 7.35 -9.41
CA LEU A 42 13.68 8.72 -9.27
C LEU A 42 15.20 8.78 -9.10
N SER A 43 15.80 9.83 -9.68
CA SER A 43 17.18 10.17 -9.35
C SER A 43 17.31 10.57 -7.88
N VAL A 44 18.54 10.49 -7.35
CA VAL A 44 18.85 10.93 -5.98
C VAL A 44 18.46 12.40 -5.79
N ALA A 45 18.70 13.24 -6.79
CA ALA A 45 18.36 14.65 -6.74
C ALA A 45 16.85 14.89 -6.65
N GLU A 46 16.05 14.17 -7.45
CA GLU A 46 14.59 14.26 -7.39
C GLU A 46 14.05 13.76 -6.05
N THR A 47 14.61 12.66 -5.54
CA THR A 47 14.20 12.09 -4.24
C THR A 47 14.46 13.08 -3.11
N LEU A 48 15.67 13.66 -3.06
CA LEU A 48 16.00 14.66 -2.04
C LEU A 48 15.19 15.96 -2.23
N GLY A 49 14.98 16.39 -3.47
CA GLY A 49 14.14 17.55 -3.78
C GLY A 49 12.71 17.38 -3.29
N LEU A 50 12.07 16.26 -3.62
CA LEU A 50 10.68 16.03 -3.26
C LEU A 50 10.52 15.72 -1.77
N PHE A 51 11.31 14.82 -1.21
CA PHE A 51 11.07 14.28 0.13
C PHE A 51 11.85 14.98 1.25
N VAL A 52 12.85 15.80 0.93
CA VAL A 52 13.63 16.55 1.94
C VAL A 52 13.43 18.04 1.78
N LEU A 53 13.60 18.56 0.57
CA LEU A 53 13.49 20.01 0.34
C LEU A 53 12.05 20.51 0.45
N THR A 54 11.07 19.80 -0.11
CA THR A 54 9.65 20.21 -0.03
C THR A 54 9.16 20.35 1.42
N PRO A 55 9.37 19.37 2.33
CA PRO A 55 9.01 19.53 3.74
C PRO A 55 9.72 20.71 4.43
N LEU A 56 11.01 20.94 4.14
CA LEU A 56 11.75 22.06 4.70
C LEU A 56 11.20 23.41 4.25
N VAL A 57 10.88 23.54 2.97
CA VAL A 57 10.26 24.76 2.41
C VAL A 57 8.89 24.99 3.03
N ALA A 58 8.05 23.95 3.12
CA ALA A 58 6.74 24.04 3.76
C ALA A 58 6.86 24.52 5.22
N PHE A 59 7.79 23.94 5.98
CA PHE A 59 8.07 24.38 7.35
C PHE A 59 8.52 25.84 7.41
N ALA A 60 9.48 26.23 6.58
CA ALA A 60 10.00 27.60 6.56
C ALA A 60 8.92 28.62 6.20
N VAL A 61 8.03 28.30 5.25
CA VAL A 61 6.87 29.13 4.91
C VAL A 61 5.96 29.30 6.11
N ILE A 62 5.58 28.21 6.79
CA ILE A 62 4.71 28.27 7.98
C ILE A 62 5.37 29.11 9.07
N ALA A 63 6.63 28.84 9.40
CA ALA A 63 7.36 29.58 10.42
C ALA A 63 7.45 31.08 10.08
N GLY A 64 7.75 31.41 8.83
CA GLY A 64 7.78 32.79 8.35
C GLY A 64 6.43 33.48 8.46
N LEU A 65 5.35 32.79 8.09
CA LEU A 65 3.99 33.30 8.22
C LEU A 65 3.60 33.54 9.69
N VAL A 66 3.97 32.64 10.60
CA VAL A 66 3.73 32.80 12.04
C VAL A 66 4.45 34.04 12.57
N VAL A 67 5.74 34.21 12.27
CA VAL A 67 6.52 35.37 12.71
C VAL A 67 5.95 36.67 12.12
N ALA A 68 5.53 36.66 10.85
CA ALA A 68 4.91 37.82 10.22
C ALA A 68 3.55 38.19 10.85
N ALA A 69 2.74 37.18 11.20
CA ALA A 69 1.45 37.39 11.87
C ALA A 69 1.63 37.97 13.29
N GLU A 70 2.58 37.46 14.07
CA GLU A 70 2.90 37.97 15.41
C GLU A 70 3.35 39.44 15.38
N LYS A 71 4.22 39.79 14.43
CA LYS A 71 4.66 41.18 14.23
C LYS A 71 3.53 42.15 13.88
N LYS A 72 2.43 41.66 13.29
CA LYS A 72 1.26 42.49 12.93
C LYS A 72 0.32 42.73 14.11
N LYS A 73 0.42 41.93 15.18
CA LYS A 73 -0.44 41.99 16.37
C LYS A 73 0.13 42.88 17.49
N SER A 74 1.46 43.04 17.52
CA SER A 74 2.17 43.99 18.38
C SER A 74 2.12 45.39 17.80
#